data_AF-A0A958UXZ8-F1
#
_entry.id   AF-A0A958UXZ8-F1
#
_cell.length_a   1.000
_cell.length_b   1.000
_cell.length_c   1.000
_cell.angle_alpha   90.00
_cell.angle_beta   90.00
_cell.angle_gamma   90.00
#
_symmetry.space_group_name_H-M   'P 1'
#
loop_
_entity.id
_entity.type
_entity.pdbx_description
1 polymer ?
#
loop_
_entity_poly.entity_id
_entity_poly.type
_entity_poly.pdbx_seq_one_letter_code
_entity_poly.pdbx_strand_id
1 'polypeptide(L)'
;DNVVDYAVRMVSKTRPKTSSATELVNEFVDWGAGPRASQNLILAAKTHAAIHGKFSPDIENVQAVAYGILRHRIIKNYKAEAEG
;
A
#
# COMPACT_ATOMS: atom_id res chain seq x y z
N ASP A 1 12.71 -6.30 -9.68
CA ASP A 1 11.39 -5.63 -9.65
C ASP A 1 11.54 -4.13 -9.76
N ASN A 2 10.76 -3.52 -10.64
CA ASN A 2 10.64 -2.06 -10.73
C ASN A 2 9.91 -1.52 -9.48
N VAL A 3 10.37 -0.39 -8.93
CA VAL A 3 9.76 0.28 -7.77
C VAL A 3 8.28 0.62 -8.01
N VAL A 4 7.94 1.01 -9.24
CA VAL A 4 6.55 1.29 -9.65
C VAL A 4 5.70 0.03 -9.61
N ASP A 5 6.17 -1.06 -10.22
CA ASP A 5 5.46 -2.34 -10.22
C ASP A 5 5.28 -2.88 -8.80
N TYR A 6 6.29 -2.71 -7.95
CA TYR A 6 6.20 -3.06 -6.54
C TYR A 6 5.08 -2.30 -5.82
N ALA A 7 5.02 -0.97 -5.99
CA ALA A 7 3.98 -0.14 -5.37
C ALA A 7 2.58 -0.46 -5.89
N VAL A 8 2.43 -0.71 -7.19
CA VAL A 8 1.15 -1.12 -7.79
C VAL A 8 0.72 -2.48 -7.25
N ARG A 9 1.63 -3.47 -7.23
CA ARG A 9 1.36 -4.81 -6.71
C ARG A 9 0.98 -4.78 -5.23
N MET A 10 1.67 -3.97 -4.42
CA MET A 10 1.35 -3.77 -3.00
C MET A 10 -0.07 -3.23 -2.82
N VAL A 11 -0.45 -2.19 -3.57
CA VAL A 11 -1.78 -1.60 -3.49
C VAL A 11 -2.87 -2.57 -3.96
N SER A 12 -2.64 -3.31 -5.05
CA SER A 12 -3.60 -4.30 -5.55
C SER A 12 -3.91 -5.41 -4.55
N LYS A 13 -2.92 -5.82 -3.75
CA LYS A 13 -3.12 -6.81 -2.67
C LYS A 13 -4.11 -6.36 -1.60
N THR A 14 -4.36 -5.06 -1.45
CA THR A 14 -5.30 -4.52 -0.45
C THR A 14 -6.76 -4.56 -0.91
N ARG A 15 -7.04 -4.95 -2.17
CA ARG A 15 -8.39 -4.93 -2.75
C ARG A 15 -9.05 -6.31 -2.64
N PRO A 16 -10.15 -6.44 -1.88
CA PRO A 16 -10.84 -7.72 -1.71
C PRO A 16 -11.45 -8.20 -3.03
N LYS A 17 -11.72 -9.51 -3.13
CA LYS A 17 -12.34 -10.18 -4.29
C LYS A 17 -11.53 -10.05 -5.59
N THR A 18 -10.21 -9.89 -5.48
CA THR A 18 -9.27 -9.88 -6.61
C THR A 18 -8.32 -11.07 -6.53
N SER A 19 -7.73 -11.48 -7.66
CA SER A 19 -6.73 -12.55 -7.70
C SER A 19 -5.44 -12.22 -6.93
N SER A 20 -5.20 -10.93 -6.65
CA SER A 20 -4.09 -10.46 -5.85
C SER A 20 -4.38 -10.39 -4.34
N ALA A 21 -5.64 -10.51 -3.91
CA ALA A 21 -6.01 -10.39 -2.51
C ALA A 21 -5.48 -11.56 -1.69
N THR A 22 -4.99 -11.29 -0.49
CA THR A 22 -4.73 -12.34 0.50
C THR A 22 -6.05 -12.79 1.14
N GLU A 23 -6.05 -13.97 1.76
CA GLU A 23 -7.19 -14.47 2.52
C GLU A 23 -7.63 -13.48 3.61
N LEU A 24 -6.66 -12.93 4.36
CA LEU A 24 -6.88 -11.87 5.34
C LEU A 24 -7.64 -10.66 4.76
N VAL A 25 -7.27 -10.20 3.57
CA VAL A 25 -7.92 -9.06 2.93
C VAL A 25 -9.35 -9.41 2.51
N ASN A 26 -9.58 -10.62 2.00
CA ASN A 26 -10.93 -11.06 1.66
C ASN A 26 -11.82 -11.23 2.89
N GLU A 27 -11.24 -11.58 4.03
CA GLU A 27 -11.96 -11.82 5.28
C GLU A 27 -12.30 -10.54 6.05
N PHE A 28 -11.40 -9.56 6.05
CA PHE A 28 -11.46 -8.42 6.98
C PHE A 28 -11.57 -7.02 6.32
N VAL A 29 -11.48 -6.92 5.00
CA VAL A 29 -11.49 -5.62 4.30
C VAL A 29 -12.70 -5.50 3.37
N ASP A 30 -13.47 -4.43 3.54
CA ASP A 30 -14.59 -4.08 2.65
C ASP A 30 -14.11 -3.27 1.44
N TRP A 31 -13.13 -2.37 1.64
CA TRP A 31 -12.63 -1.49 0.58
C TRP A 31 -11.11 -1.32 0.63
N GLY A 32 -10.45 -1.60 -0.50
CA GLY A 32 -9.00 -1.49 -0.65
C GLY A 32 -8.52 -0.17 -1.26
N ALA A 33 -7.21 0.03 -1.26
CA ALA A 33 -6.61 1.26 -1.75
C ALA A 33 -6.70 1.39 -3.29
N GLY A 34 -7.14 2.55 -3.77
CA GLY A 34 -7.25 2.88 -5.21
C GLY A 34 -5.91 3.25 -5.87
N PRO A 35 -5.88 3.52 -7.20
CA PRO A 35 -4.65 3.85 -7.94
C PRO A 35 -3.92 5.10 -7.45
N ARG A 36 -4.63 6.02 -6.78
CA ARG A 36 -4.03 7.19 -6.11
C ARG A 36 -3.06 6.79 -4.98
N ALA A 37 -3.26 5.63 -4.34
CA ALA A 37 -2.32 5.15 -3.34
C ALA A 37 -0.96 4.82 -3.96
N SER A 38 -0.94 4.15 -5.11
CA SER A 38 0.30 3.81 -5.82
C SER A 38 1.08 5.06 -6.24
N GLN A 39 0.38 6.08 -6.76
CA GLN A 39 1.00 7.35 -7.12
C GLN A 39 1.64 8.05 -5.92
N ASN A 40 0.93 8.11 -4.79
CA ASN A 40 1.44 8.73 -3.57
C ASN A 40 2.60 7.91 -2.95
N LEU A 41 2.57 6.58 -3.06
CA LEU A 41 3.68 5.72 -2.63
C LEU A 41 4.97 6.07 -3.36
N ILE A 42 4.90 6.24 -4.68
CA ILE A 42 6.07 6.60 -5.49
C ILE A 42 6.54 8.02 -5.18
N LEU A 43 5.63 8.98 -5.01
CA LEU A 43 6.00 10.35 -4.68
C LEU A 43 6.68 10.42 -3.31
N ALA A 44 6.08 9.78 -2.28
CA ALA A 44 6.65 9.75 -0.94
C ALA A 44 7.96 8.95 -0.88
N ALA A 45 8.09 7.85 -1.63
CA ALA A 45 9.34 7.10 -1.72
C ALA A 45 10.48 7.94 -2.31
N LYS A 46 10.19 8.75 -3.34
CA LYS A 46 11.16 9.73 -3.89
C LYS A 46 11.57 10.77 -2.86
N THR A 47 10.60 11.34 -2.14
CA THR A 47 10.89 12.31 -1.06
C THR A 47 11.72 11.67 0.05
N HIS A 48 11.36 10.45 0.46
CA HIS A 48 12.09 9.69 1.47
C HIS A 48 13.53 9.43 1.02
N ALA A 49 13.74 8.98 -0.22
CA ALA A 49 15.06 8.77 -0.80
C ALA A 49 15.90 10.08 -0.79
N ALA A 50 15.30 11.18 -1.26
CA ALA A 50 15.98 12.47 -1.36
C ALA A 50 16.43 13.02 0.00
N ILE A 51 15.60 12.90 1.05
CA ILE A 51 15.96 13.34 2.41
C ILE A 51 17.11 12.50 3.00
N HIS A 52 17.25 11.25 2.55
CA HIS A 52 18.33 10.35 2.96
C HIS A 52 19.54 10.36 2.00
N GLY A 53 19.63 11.33 1.10
CA GLY A 53 20.76 11.48 0.17
C GLY A 53 20.83 10.43 -0.94
N LYS A 54 19.76 9.65 -1.17
CA LYS A 54 19.66 8.72 -2.30
C LYS A 54 19.16 9.45 -3.55
N PHE A 55 19.80 9.23 -4.69
CA PHE A 55 19.42 9.82 -5.99
C PHE A 55 18.20 9.17 -6.64
N SER A 56 17.88 7.92 -6.26
CA SER A 56 16.73 7.18 -6.75
C SER A 56 16.07 6.41 -5.60
N PRO A 57 14.73 6.29 -5.60
CA PRO A 57 14.05 5.46 -4.62
C PRO A 57 14.28 3.98 -4.91
N ASP A 58 14.27 3.19 -3.86
CA ASP A 58 14.22 1.73 -3.90
C ASP A 58 12.93 1.21 -3.23
N ILE A 59 12.82 -0.12 -3.15
CA ILE A 59 11.67 -0.79 -2.52
C ILE A 59 11.60 -0.46 -1.02
N GLU A 60 12.73 -0.31 -0.34
CA GLU A 60 12.78 0.03 1.10
C GLU A 60 12.14 1.40 1.34
N ASN A 61 12.37 2.36 0.44
CA ASN A 61 11.71 3.67 0.53
C ASN A 61 10.20 3.59 0.35
N VAL A 62 9.70 2.69 -0.50
CA VAL A 62 8.24 2.45 -0.63
C VAL A 62 7.68 1.84 0.65
N GLN A 63 8.39 0.87 1.24
CA GLN A 63 7.99 0.24 2.49
C GLN A 63 7.97 1.24 3.65
N ALA A 64 8.98 2.10 3.75
CA ALA A 64 9.10 3.11 4.81
C ALA A 64 7.91 4.08 4.85
N VAL A 65 7.34 4.43 3.70
CA VAL A 65 6.21 5.38 3.60
C VAL A 65 4.84 4.69 3.53
N ALA A 66 4.79 3.35 3.43
CA ALA A 66 3.57 2.59 3.15
C ALA A 66 2.49 2.81 4.21
N TYR A 67 2.86 2.77 5.50
CA TYR A 67 1.89 2.91 6.59
C TYR A 67 1.17 4.26 6.56
N GLY A 68 1.90 5.36 6.40
CA GLY A 68 1.33 6.71 6.35
C GLY A 68 0.32 6.89 5.20
N ILE A 69 0.56 6.23 4.07
CA ILE A 69 -0.28 6.31 2.88
C ILE A 69 -1.48 5.36 2.94
N LEU A 70 -1.29 4.13 3.41
CA LEU A 70 -2.30 3.09 3.32
C LEU A 70 -3.27 3.04 4.52
N ARG A 71 -2.86 3.49 5.71
CA ARG A 71 -3.67 3.39 6.95
C ARG A 71 -5.08 3.97 6.86
N HIS A 72 -5.28 4.98 6.01
CA HIS A 72 -6.54 5.69 5.84
C HIS A 72 -7.23 5.35 4.49
N ARG A 73 -6.76 4.31 3.81
CA ARG A 73 -7.22 3.90 2.46
C ARG A 73 -7.67 2.45 2.39
N ILE A 74 -7.68 1.77 3.54
CA ILE A 74 -8.14 0.40 3.71
C ILE A 74 -9.27 0.47 4.73
N ILE A 75 -10.48 0.11 4.32
CA ILE A 75 -11.66 0.12 5.17
C ILE A 75 -11.95 -1.29 5.62
N LYS A 76 -11.91 -1.49 6.93
CA LYS A 76 -12.23 -2.73 7.61
C LYS A 76 -13.73 -3.02 7.50
N ASN A 77 -14.09 -4.30 7.49
CA ASN A 77 -15.49 -4.71 7.62
C ASN A 77 -15.89 -4.83 9.11
N TYR A 78 -17.18 -5.01 9.35
CA TYR A 78 -17.72 -5.11 10.72
C TYR A 78 -17.10 -6.26 11.54
N LYS A 79 -16.79 -7.39 10.89
CA LYS A 79 -16.11 -8.53 11.54
C LYS A 79 -14.72 -8.12 12.07
N ALA A 80 -13.95 -7.40 11.26
CA ALA A 80 -12.63 -6.87 11.61
C ALA A 80 -12.67 -5.75 12.67
N GLU A 81 -13.82 -5.11 12.87
CA GLU A 81 -14.03 -4.17 13.97
C GLU A 81 -14.41 -4.88 15.26
N ALA A 82 -15.17 -5.97 15.18
CA ALA A 82 -15.57 -6.76 16.35
C ALA A 82 -14.45 -7.62 16.93
N GLU A 83 -13.50 -8.08 16.10
CA GLU A 83 -12.34 -8.88 16.53
C GLU A 83 -11.12 -8.04 16.97
N GLY A 84 -11.16 -6.72 16.80
CA GLY A 84 -10.08 -5.79 17.13
C GLY A 84 -10.28 -5.05 18.45
#